data_AF-A0A940Z0A0-F1
#
_entry.id   AF-A0A940Z0A0-F1
#
_cell.length_a   1.000
_cell.length_b   1.000
_cell.length_c   1.000
_cell.angle_alpha   90.00
_cell.angle_beta   90.00
_cell.angle_gamma   90.00
#
_symmetry.space_group_name_H-M   'P 1'
#
loop_
_entity.id
_entity.type
_entity.pdbx_description
1 polymer ?
#
loop_
_entity_poly.entity_id
_entity_poly.type
_entity_poly.pdbx_seq_one_letter_code
_entity_poly.pdbx_strand_id
1 'polypeptide(L)'
;MVGKVIGVCVSQSRTDPKKNVGEGFLQEGFGLAGDSHAGTEKEVSLLAIESIQKLCRETGLSAGPGSFAENITTEGMDLISLPIGSQLKVGEAKLMPIQIGKDPSQAHTYNYQGYSILPQAGV
;
A
#
# COMPACT_ATOMS: atom_id res chain seq x y z
N MET A 1 -13.25 -5.20 11.29
CA MET A 1 -11.88 -4.87 11.74
C MET A 1 -11.74 -3.36 11.73
N VAL A 2 -10.94 -2.80 12.64
CA VAL A 2 -10.69 -1.35 12.73
C VAL A 2 -9.19 -1.15 12.79
N GLY A 3 -8.68 -0.17 12.04
CA GLY A 3 -7.29 0.23 12.06
C GLY A 3 -7.17 1.73 11.83
N LYS A 4 -5.94 2.22 11.85
CA LYS A 4 -5.60 3.63 11.67
C LYS A 4 -4.79 3.80 10.39
N VAL A 5 -5.08 4.84 9.62
CA VAL A 5 -4.17 5.30 8.56
C VAL A 5 -3.05 6.09 9.22
N ILE A 6 -1.81 5.66 9.02
CA ILE A 6 -0.60 6.33 9.55
C ILE A 6 0.26 6.94 8.44
N GLY A 7 -0.06 6.67 7.17
CA GLY A 7 0.58 7.29 6.02
C GLY A 7 -0.32 7.30 4.80
N VAL A 8 -0.25 8.40 4.06
CA VAL A 8 -0.84 8.56 2.73
C VAL A 8 0.30 8.99 1.81
N CYS A 9 0.64 8.17 0.84
CA CYS A 9 1.91 8.22 0.15
C CYS A 9 1.71 8.30 -1.36
N VAL A 10 2.39 9.27 -1.99
CA VAL A 10 2.33 9.50 -3.44
C VAL A 10 3.73 9.56 -4.05
N SER A 11 3.86 9.18 -5.32
CA SER A 11 5.08 9.40 -6.10
C SER A 11 4.78 10.08 -7.43
N GLN A 12 5.69 10.94 -7.89
CA GLN A 12 5.57 11.61 -9.20
C GLN A 12 5.96 10.70 -10.37
N SER A 13 6.88 9.75 -10.13
CA SER A 13 7.25 8.69 -11.08
C SER A 13 7.00 7.31 -10.48
N ARG A 14 6.78 6.31 -11.34
CA ARG A 14 6.57 4.90 -10.94
C ARG A 14 7.83 4.23 -10.39
N THR A 15 8.99 4.80 -10.66
CA THR A 15 10.29 4.30 -10.19
C THR A 15 10.71 4.90 -8.85
N ASP A 16 10.04 5.98 -8.42
CA ASP A 16 10.43 6.72 -7.24
C ASP A 16 9.76 6.13 -5.99
N PRO A 17 10.44 6.16 -4.83
CA PRO A 17 9.78 5.86 -3.56
C PRO A 17 8.61 6.83 -3.35
N LYS A 18 7.52 6.32 -2.78
CA LYS A 18 6.39 7.18 -2.42
C LYS A 18 6.73 7.99 -1.19
N LYS A 19 6.36 9.27 -1.21
CA LYS A 19 6.53 10.19 -0.09
C LYS A 19 5.23 10.29 0.68
N ASN A 20 5.29 10.12 2.00
CA ASN A 20 4.15 10.37 2.87
C ASN A 20 3.80 11.87 2.86
N VAL A 21 2.59 12.18 2.39
CA VAL A 21 2.00 13.52 2.32
C VAL A 21 0.96 13.75 3.42
N GLY A 22 0.69 12.74 4.26
CA GLY A 22 -0.20 12.82 5.44
C GLY A 22 -1.69 12.74 5.10
N GLU A 23 -2.11 13.33 3.99
CA GLU A 23 -3.48 13.30 3.49
C GLU A 23 -3.52 13.22 1.96
N GLY A 24 -4.67 12.84 1.41
CA GLY A 24 -4.85 12.74 -0.03
C GLY A 24 -6.30 12.50 -0.41
N PHE A 25 -6.59 12.60 -1.70
CA PHE A 25 -7.92 12.47 -2.25
C PHE A 25 -8.02 11.18 -3.08
N LEU A 26 -8.93 10.28 -2.69
CA LEU A 26 -9.25 9.08 -3.46
C LEU A 26 -10.42 9.39 -4.39
N GLN A 27 -10.18 9.28 -5.70
CA GLN A 27 -11.18 9.49 -6.73
C GLN A 27 -11.62 8.14 -7.30
N GLU A 28 -12.93 7.91 -7.32
CA GLU A 28 -13.52 6.70 -7.90
C GLU A 28 -13.13 6.54 -9.38
N GLY A 29 -12.72 5.32 -9.78
CA GLY A 29 -12.28 5.04 -11.15
C GLY A 29 -10.87 5.55 -11.47
N PHE A 30 -10.17 6.15 -10.50
CA PHE A 30 -8.88 6.80 -10.71
C PHE A 30 -7.85 6.49 -9.62
N GLY A 31 -8.25 6.35 -8.36
CA GLY A 31 -7.34 6.10 -7.25
C GLY A 31 -6.82 7.36 -6.56
N LEU A 32 -5.61 7.28 -5.99
CA LEU A 32 -5.06 8.38 -5.18
C LEU A 32 -4.57 9.53 -6.06
N ALA A 33 -5.26 10.67 -6.00
CA ALA A 33 -4.91 11.86 -6.77
C ALA A 33 -3.47 12.33 -6.48
N GLY A 34 -2.71 12.63 -7.54
CA GLY A 34 -1.30 13.01 -7.44
C GLY A 34 -0.32 11.85 -7.42
N ASP A 35 -0.79 10.60 -7.45
CA ASP A 35 0.06 9.42 -7.55
C ASP A 35 0.32 8.97 -8.99
N SER A 36 1.53 8.53 -9.29
CA SER A 36 1.94 7.99 -10.59
C SER A 36 1.23 6.70 -11.04
N HIS A 37 0.54 6.01 -10.11
CA HIS A 37 -0.27 4.82 -10.42
C HIS A 37 -1.77 5.12 -10.50
N ALA A 38 -2.18 6.37 -10.32
CA ALA A 38 -3.56 6.76 -10.55
C ALA A 38 -3.96 6.54 -12.03
N GLY A 39 -5.23 6.19 -12.24
CA GLY A 39 -5.82 5.82 -13.53
C GLY A 39 -5.48 4.40 -14.00
N THR A 40 -4.98 3.53 -13.11
CA THR A 40 -4.74 2.11 -13.41
C THR A 40 -5.80 1.23 -12.77
N GLU A 41 -5.88 -0.04 -13.17
CA GLU A 41 -6.85 -1.01 -12.61
C GLU A 41 -6.67 -1.25 -11.10
N LYS A 42 -5.46 -1.02 -10.59
CA LYS A 42 -5.12 -1.09 -9.16
C LYS A 42 -5.02 0.33 -8.63
N GLU A 43 -6.19 0.89 -8.34
CA GLU A 43 -6.36 2.31 -8.01
C GLU A 43 -5.57 2.76 -6.77
N VAL A 44 -5.45 1.89 -5.77
CA VAL A 44 -4.78 2.20 -4.51
C VAL A 44 -4.20 0.92 -3.91
N SER A 45 -3.03 1.04 -3.29
CA SER A 45 -2.36 -0.05 -2.58
C SER A 45 -2.27 0.22 -1.08
N LEU A 46 -2.50 -0.81 -0.27
CA LEU A 46 -2.42 -0.75 1.18
C LEU A 46 -1.33 -1.67 1.72
N LEU A 47 -0.69 -1.27 2.81
CA LEU A 47 0.25 -2.11 3.56
C LEU A 47 0.17 -1.82 5.06
N ALA A 48 0.32 -2.85 5.88
CA ALA A 48 0.30 -2.72 7.33
C ALA A 48 1.71 -2.37 7.85
N ILE A 49 1.80 -1.43 8.79
CA ILE A 49 3.07 -1.06 9.44
C ILE A 49 3.69 -2.25 10.16
N GLU A 50 2.87 -3.17 10.66
CA GLU A 50 3.29 -4.42 11.28
C GLU A 50 4.13 -5.28 10.33
N SER A 51 3.77 -5.33 9.04
CA SER A 51 4.54 -6.04 8.01
C SER A 51 5.88 -5.35 7.73
N ILE A 52 5.88 -4.02 7.67
CA ILE A 52 7.10 -3.22 7.48
C ILE A 52 8.05 -3.43 8.67
N GLN A 53 7.54 -3.27 9.90
CA GLN A 53 8.32 -3.42 11.13
C GLN A 53 8.85 -4.85 11.31
N LYS A 54 8.08 -5.87 10.90
CA LYS A 54 8.55 -7.26 10.90
C LYS A 54 9.78 -7.41 10.02
N LEU A 55 9.72 -6.93 8.77
CA LEU A 55 10.87 -6.97 7.87
C LEU A 55 12.06 -6.18 8.43
N CYS A 56 11.83 -4.99 8.98
CA CYS A 56 12.89 -4.18 9.60
C CYS A 56 13.59 -4.93 10.73
N ARG A 57 12.86 -5.65 11.59
CA ARG A 57 13.45 -6.45 12.68
C ARG A 57 14.27 -7.63 12.15
N GLU A 58 13.83 -8.26 11.07
CA GLU A 58 14.48 -9.44 10.49
C GLU A 58 15.76 -9.08 9.69
N THR A 59 15.80 -7.88 9.12
CA THR A 59 16.85 -7.47 8.15
C THR A 59 17.75 -6.35 8.65
N GLY A 60 17.35 -5.62 9.69
CA GLY A 60 18.01 -4.39 10.15
C GLY A 60 17.71 -3.16 9.29
N LEU A 61 16.79 -3.26 8.33
CA LEU A 61 16.38 -2.13 7.49
C LEU A 61 15.68 -1.04 8.31
N SER A 62 15.86 0.22 7.90
CA SER A 62 15.04 1.34 8.33
C SER A 62 14.08 1.72 7.21
N ALA A 63 12.79 1.38 7.39
CA ALA A 63 11.73 1.65 6.44
C ALA A 63 10.50 2.21 7.17
N GLY A 64 9.66 2.94 6.46
CA GLY A 64 8.45 3.55 6.98
C GLY A 64 7.36 3.67 5.92
N PRO A 65 6.33 4.49 6.16
CA PRO A 65 5.25 4.68 5.20
C PRO A 65 5.74 5.10 3.81
N GLY A 66 5.27 4.39 2.79
CA GLY A 66 5.60 4.59 1.37
C GLY A 66 6.90 3.94 0.92
N SER A 67 7.70 3.37 1.84
CA SER A 67 8.98 2.74 1.51
C SER A 67 8.81 1.57 0.55
N PHE A 68 7.69 0.85 0.59
CA PHE A 68 7.47 -0.32 -0.27
C PHE A 68 6.50 -0.04 -1.42
N ALA A 69 6.39 1.24 -1.80
CA ALA A 69 5.50 1.74 -2.84
C ALA A 69 4.00 1.54 -2.55
N GLU A 70 3.60 1.42 -1.29
CA GLU A 70 2.19 1.46 -0.90
C GLU A 70 1.65 2.90 -0.89
N ASN A 71 0.39 3.07 -1.25
CA ASN A 71 -0.27 4.37 -1.17
C ASN A 71 -0.78 4.67 0.25
N ILE A 72 -1.23 3.65 0.98
CA ILE A 72 -1.79 3.81 2.32
C ILE A 72 -1.10 2.85 3.27
N THR A 73 -0.47 3.41 4.29
CA THR A 73 0.10 2.60 5.39
C THR A 73 -0.90 2.60 6.55
N THR A 74 -1.27 1.40 7.00
CA THR A 74 -2.23 1.20 8.10
C THR A 74 -1.55 0.66 9.36
N GLU A 75 -2.22 0.79 10.50
CA GLU A 75 -1.82 0.25 11.80
C GLU A 75 -3.04 -0.39 12.48
N GLY A 76 -2.85 -1.54 13.12
CA GLY A 76 -3.86 -2.26 13.89
C GLY A 76 -4.86 -3.04 13.05
N MET A 77 -4.62 -3.21 11.74
CA MET A 77 -5.51 -3.95 10.83
C MET A 77 -4.77 -5.09 10.13
N ASP A 78 -5.36 -6.28 10.19
CA ASP A 78 -4.91 -7.43 9.40
C ASP A 78 -5.46 -7.31 7.97
N LEU A 79 -4.65 -6.69 7.10
CA LEU A 79 -5.01 -6.47 5.70
C LEU A 79 -5.05 -7.76 4.89
N ILE A 80 -4.15 -8.72 5.16
CA ILE A 80 -4.02 -9.94 4.35
C ILE A 80 -5.19 -10.92 4.57
N SER A 81 -5.89 -10.79 5.69
CA SER A 81 -7.11 -11.55 5.98
C SER A 81 -8.38 -10.89 5.45
N LEU A 82 -8.29 -9.76 4.73
CA LEU A 82 -9.46 -9.13 4.12
C LEU A 82 -10.05 -10.01 3.02
N PRO A 83 -11.37 -10.29 3.05
CA PRO A 83 -12.01 -10.99 1.94
C PRO A 83 -11.98 -10.13 0.68
N ILE A 84 -11.57 -10.71 -0.45
CA ILE A 84 -11.70 -10.09 -1.77
C ILE A 84 -13.19 -9.78 -2.04
N GLY A 85 -13.47 -8.60 -2.59
CA GLY A 85 -14.83 -8.13 -2.84
C GLY A 85 -15.56 -7.58 -1.61
N SER A 86 -14.95 -7.59 -0.43
CA SER A 86 -15.50 -6.91 0.74
C SER A 86 -15.42 -5.38 0.61
N GLN A 87 -16.10 -4.64 1.51
CA GLN A 87 -16.03 -3.19 1.55
C GLN A 87 -15.17 -2.72 2.72
N LEU A 88 -14.10 -1.97 2.41
CA LEU A 88 -13.24 -1.31 3.38
C LEU A 88 -13.52 0.20 3.35
N LYS A 89 -13.90 0.78 4.50
CA LYS A 89 -14.05 2.24 4.62
C LYS A 89 -12.72 2.86 5.06
N VAL A 90 -12.22 3.82 4.29
CA VAL A 90 -11.00 4.58 4.61
C VAL A 90 -11.33 6.08 4.53
N GLY A 91 -11.40 6.74 5.69
CA GLY A 91 -11.94 8.09 5.77
C GLY A 91 -13.37 8.14 5.24
N GLU A 92 -13.61 8.96 4.21
CA GLU A 92 -14.89 9.05 3.51
C GLU A 92 -15.00 8.08 2.32
N ALA A 93 -13.88 7.52 1.87
CA ALA A 93 -13.83 6.62 0.72
C ALA A 93 -14.27 5.20 1.08
N LYS A 94 -14.82 4.50 0.08
CA LYS A 94 -15.11 3.06 0.12
C LYS A 94 -14.20 2.38 -0.88
N LEU A 95 -13.38 1.47 -0.40
CA LEU A 95 -12.47 0.65 -1.18
C LEU A 95 -12.98 -0.79 -1.22
N MET A 96 -12.66 -1.48 -2.30
CA MET A 96 -12.92 -2.91 -2.44
C MET A 96 -11.57 -3.62 -2.65
N PRO A 97 -11.14 -4.50 -1.74
CA PRO A 97 -9.97 -5.34 -1.97
C PRO A 97 -10.20 -6.22 -3.21
N ILE A 98 -9.37 -6.06 -4.24
CA ILE A 98 -9.44 -6.86 -5.48
C ILE A 98 -8.34 -7.91 -5.54
N GLN A 99 -7.28 -7.74 -4.74
CA GLN A 99 -6.13 -8.63 -4.73
C GLN A 99 -5.46 -8.60 -3.35
N ILE A 100 -4.93 -9.73 -2.88
CA ILE A 100 -4.01 -9.81 -1.74
C ILE A 100 -2.68 -10.34 -2.27
N GLY A 101 -1.60 -9.64 -1.95
CA GLY A 101 -0.28 -9.90 -2.50
C GLY A 101 -0.27 -9.83 -4.02
N LYS A 102 0.67 -10.54 -4.64
CA LYS A 102 0.83 -10.63 -6.08
C LYS A 102 1.16 -12.06 -6.47
N ASP A 103 0.57 -12.53 -7.56
CA ASP A 103 0.90 -13.82 -8.14
C ASP A 103 2.43 -13.88 -8.39
N PRO A 104 3.13 -14.92 -7.90
CA PRO A 104 4.58 -15.05 -8.07
C PRO A 104 5.07 -15.06 -9.53
N SER A 105 4.19 -15.39 -10.48
CA SER A 105 4.48 -15.35 -11.92
C SER A 105 4.52 -13.93 -12.50
N GLN A 106 3.95 -12.95 -11.81
CA GLN A 106 3.92 -11.57 -12.29
C GLN A 106 5.16 -10.81 -11.81
N ALA A 107 5.92 -10.24 -12.74
CA ALA A 107 7.13 -9.47 -12.43
C ALA A 107 6.85 -8.30 -11.47
N HIS A 108 7.63 -8.18 -10.40
CA HIS A 108 7.65 -7.02 -9.50
C HIS A 108 9.02 -6.36 -9.60
N THR A 109 9.04 -5.09 -9.97
CA THR A 109 10.27 -4.38 -10.34
C THR A 109 10.79 -3.44 -9.25
N TYR A 110 9.89 -2.93 -8.40
CA TYR A 110 10.26 -2.05 -7.30
C TYR A 110 10.84 -2.87 -6.14
N ASN A 111 11.90 -2.38 -5.51
CA ASN A 111 12.37 -2.89 -4.23
C ASN A 111 12.94 -1.73 -3.41
N TYR A 112 12.76 -1.81 -2.10
CA TYR A 112 13.37 -0.91 -1.15
C TYR A 112 14.62 -1.55 -0.58
N GLN A 113 15.79 -1.06 -1.00
CA GLN A 113 17.10 -1.53 -0.54
C GLN A 113 17.28 -3.06 -0.70
N GLY A 114 16.81 -3.64 -1.81
CA GLY A 114 16.89 -5.08 -2.08
C GLY A 114 15.70 -5.91 -1.62
N TYR A 115 14.71 -5.30 -0.95
CA TYR A 115 13.56 -6.02 -0.40
C TYR A 115 12.23 -5.58 -1.00
N SER A 116 11.30 -6.53 -1.16
CA SER A 116 9.94 -6.29 -1.62
C SER A 116 8.98 -7.03 -0.70
N ILE A 117 7.96 -6.34 -0.18
CA ILE A 117 6.93 -6.97 0.68
C ILE A 117 5.51 -6.79 0.17
N LEU A 118 5.29 -5.82 -0.72
CA LEU A 118 3.98 -5.57 -1.33
C LEU A 118 3.47 -6.80 -2.12
N PRO A 119 4.30 -7.59 -2.83
CA PRO A 119 3.87 -8.85 -3.43
C PRO A 119 3.39 -9.93 -2.47
N GLN A 120 3.72 -9.85 -1.17
CA GLN A 120 3.33 -10.87 -0.19
C GLN A 120 2.26 -10.37 0.78
N ALA A 121 2.33 -9.10 1.16
CA ALA A 121 1.54 -8.52 2.24
C ALA A 121 0.73 -7.28 1.82
N GLY A 122 0.84 -6.84 0.57
CA GLY A 122 0.07 -5.73 0.04
C GLY A 122 -1.37 -6.12 -0.27
N VAL A 123 -2.25 -5.12 -0.31
CA VAL A 123 -3.64 -5.23 -0.78
C VAL A 123 -3.86 -4.20 -1.87
#